data_AF-A0A7L5JSK4-F1
#
_entry.id   AF-A0A7L5JSK4-F1
#
_cell.length_a   1.000
_cell.length_b   1.000
_cell.length_c   1.000
_cell.angle_alpha   90.00
_cell.angle_beta   90.00
_cell.angle_gamma   90.00
#
_symmetry.space_group_name_H-M   'P 1'
#
loop_
_entity.id
_entity.type
_entity.pdbx_description
1 polymer ?
#
loop_
_entity_poly.entity_id
_entity_poly.type
_entity_poly.pdbx_seq_one_letter_code
_entity_poly.pdbx_strand_id
1 'polypeptide(L)'
;MKKLYLIFIFLSNIAFSLDLTNFEDRQKILQDIKSVILKEESIASAYEKYILDNYAIPDKIDSLYTSNYLGQSVDFLSDITDFSSNFNPFSISENKISYSLKLNDIQLKSLYESNTFRKKTYIRDNKLYFILEDGFAKHLYDLIKLNNGQIIICPNSIITVPINCRDNNHIYIGLTKKSDGTNFIPDKYLIIYHIDKFKTGPIIITNDILKYSTESAFNSIPKGALLYNANGVKHLKTVSGIEILK
;
A
#
# COMPACT_ATOMS: atom_id res chain seq x y z
N MET A 1 -60.07 -5.44 5.84
CA MET A 1 -58.81 -4.76 5.47
C MET A 1 -57.53 -5.38 6.09
N LYS A 2 -57.58 -6.47 6.87
CA LYS A 2 -56.36 -7.14 7.40
C LYS A 2 -55.71 -8.17 6.46
N LYS A 3 -56.43 -8.66 5.44
CA LYS A 3 -55.89 -9.66 4.48
C LYS A 3 -55.05 -9.07 3.34
N LEU A 4 -55.12 -7.75 3.11
CA LEU A 4 -54.33 -7.08 2.06
C LEU A 4 -52.87 -6.81 2.45
N TYR A 5 -52.59 -6.63 3.75
CA TYR A 5 -51.23 -6.35 4.23
C TYR A 5 -50.26 -7.52 4.08
N LEU A 6 -50.76 -8.76 4.10
CA LEU A 6 -49.93 -9.96 3.93
C LEU A 6 -49.40 -10.14 2.51
N ILE A 7 -50.13 -9.67 1.50
CA ILE A 7 -49.71 -9.77 0.09
C ILE A 7 -48.58 -8.78 -0.20
N PHE A 8 -48.61 -7.59 0.42
CA PHE A 8 -47.56 -6.59 0.26
C PHE A 8 -46.22 -7.02 0.90
N ILE A 9 -46.28 -7.73 2.03
CA ILE A 9 -45.10 -8.30 2.69
C ILE A 9 -44.54 -9.50 1.89
N PHE A 10 -45.39 -10.27 1.21
CA PHE A 10 -44.93 -11.37 0.35
C PHE A 10 -44.27 -10.88 -0.94
N LEU A 11 -44.80 -9.81 -1.54
CA LEU A 11 -44.23 -9.20 -2.76
C LEU A 11 -42.93 -8.44 -2.49
N SER A 12 -42.74 -7.88 -1.29
CA SER A 12 -41.46 -7.23 -0.91
C SER A 12 -40.32 -8.23 -0.62
N ASN A 13 -40.61 -9.54 -0.61
CA ASN A 13 -39.62 -10.61 -0.43
C ASN A 13 -39.29 -11.36 -1.72
N ILE A 14 -39.80 -10.92 -2.88
CA ILE A 14 -39.27 -11.39 -4.16
C ILE A 14 -37.93 -10.67 -4.37
N ALA A 15 -36.91 -11.15 -3.65
CA ALA A 15 -35.54 -10.89 -4.02
C ALA A 15 -35.38 -11.43 -5.45
N PHE A 16 -35.14 -10.53 -6.41
CA PHE A 16 -34.66 -10.93 -7.73
C PHE A 16 -33.30 -11.61 -7.52
N SER A 17 -33.33 -12.93 -7.35
CA SER A 17 -32.11 -13.73 -7.31
C SER A 17 -31.58 -13.83 -8.73
N LEU A 18 -30.33 -13.45 -8.92
CA LEU A 18 -29.59 -13.62 -10.16
C LEU A 18 -29.77 -15.07 -10.68
N ASP A 19 -30.38 -15.24 -11.84
CA ASP A 19 -30.47 -16.56 -12.48
C ASP A 19 -29.28 -16.74 -13.42
N LEU A 20 -28.25 -17.44 -12.94
CA LEU A 20 -27.04 -17.70 -13.72
C LEU A 20 -27.27 -18.58 -14.96
N THR A 21 -28.46 -19.19 -15.11
CA THR A 21 -28.86 -19.91 -16.32
C THR A 21 -29.45 -18.97 -17.39
N ASN A 22 -29.91 -17.78 -17.00
CA ASN A 22 -30.32 -16.72 -17.90
C ASN A 22 -29.10 -16.01 -18.51
N PHE A 23 -29.10 -15.84 -19.83
CA PHE A 23 -27.99 -15.23 -20.55
C PHE A 23 -27.73 -13.77 -20.15
N GLU A 24 -28.78 -12.97 -19.96
CA GLU A 24 -28.69 -11.54 -19.65
C GLU A 24 -28.12 -11.33 -18.24
N ASP A 25 -28.65 -12.06 -17.26
CA ASP A 25 -28.14 -12.04 -15.88
C ASP A 25 -26.68 -12.50 -15.83
N ARG A 26 -26.34 -13.54 -16.60
CA ARG A 26 -24.99 -14.04 -16.71
C ARG A 26 -24.05 -13.03 -17.36
N GLN A 27 -24.47 -12.37 -18.43
CA GLN A 27 -23.66 -11.33 -19.09
C GLN A 27 -23.42 -10.15 -18.15
N LYS A 28 -24.45 -9.75 -17.40
CA LYS A 28 -24.39 -8.66 -16.44
C LYS A 28 -23.38 -8.96 -15.32
N ILE A 29 -23.46 -10.13 -14.69
CA ILE A 29 -22.51 -10.47 -13.61
C ILE A 29 -21.06 -10.58 -14.11
N LEU A 30 -20.84 -11.02 -15.35
CA LEU A 30 -19.50 -11.04 -15.95
C LEU A 30 -18.93 -9.63 -16.13
N GLN A 31 -19.78 -8.66 -16.51
CA GLN A 31 -19.40 -7.26 -16.59
C GLN A 31 -19.13 -6.67 -15.20
N ASP A 32 -19.99 -6.94 -14.22
CA ASP A 32 -19.79 -6.51 -12.83
C ASP A 32 -18.48 -7.07 -12.24
N ILE A 33 -18.15 -8.35 -12.49
CA ILE A 33 -16.87 -8.95 -12.09
C ILE A 33 -15.69 -8.18 -12.70
N LYS A 34 -15.74 -7.88 -14.00
CA LYS A 34 -14.70 -7.08 -14.65
C LYS A 34 -14.59 -5.70 -13.99
N SER A 35 -15.71 -5.03 -13.75
CA SER A 35 -15.73 -3.72 -13.09
C SER A 35 -15.12 -3.77 -11.70
N VAL A 36 -15.48 -4.77 -10.88
CA VAL A 36 -14.89 -4.99 -9.54
C VAL A 36 -13.38 -5.17 -9.62
N ILE A 37 -12.87 -5.98 -10.56
CA ILE A 37 -11.42 -6.13 -10.74
C ILE A 37 -10.76 -4.78 -11.06
N LEU A 38 -11.35 -3.98 -11.94
CA LEU A 38 -10.82 -2.65 -12.27
C LEU A 38 -10.87 -1.69 -11.07
N LYS A 39 -11.86 -1.80 -10.19
CA LYS A 39 -11.90 -1.04 -8.94
C LYS A 39 -10.79 -1.50 -7.98
N GLU A 40 -10.53 -2.79 -7.86
CA GLU A 40 -9.41 -3.33 -7.06
C GLU A 40 -8.05 -2.82 -7.56
N GLU A 41 -7.85 -2.72 -8.88
CA GLU A 41 -6.65 -2.14 -9.50
C GLU A 41 -6.51 -0.63 -9.22
N SER A 42 -7.64 0.10 -9.22
CA SER A 42 -7.68 1.51 -8.84
C SER A 42 -7.32 1.70 -7.36
N ILE A 43 -7.83 0.82 -6.48
CA ILE A 43 -7.49 0.83 -5.05
C ILE A 43 -6.01 0.55 -4.85
N ALA A 44 -5.42 -0.41 -5.56
CA ALA A 44 -3.98 -0.67 -5.48
C ALA A 44 -3.15 0.56 -5.89
N SER A 45 -3.57 1.26 -6.95
CA SER A 45 -2.93 2.50 -7.39
C SER A 45 -3.06 3.64 -6.37
N ALA A 46 -4.26 3.81 -5.81
CA ALA A 46 -4.53 4.79 -4.76
C ALA A 46 -3.73 4.50 -3.48
N TYR A 47 -3.59 3.23 -3.12
CA TYR A 47 -2.82 2.79 -1.96
C TYR A 47 -1.33 3.16 -2.10
N GLU A 48 -0.72 2.87 -3.25
CA GLU A 48 0.66 3.25 -3.54
C GLU A 48 0.85 4.77 -3.49
N LYS A 49 -0.06 5.51 -4.13
CA LYS A 49 -0.05 6.98 -4.10
C LYS A 49 -0.19 7.54 -2.68
N TYR A 50 -1.06 6.96 -1.86
CA TYR A 50 -1.24 7.37 -0.46
C TYR A 50 0.06 7.23 0.33
N ILE A 51 0.81 6.13 0.14
CA ILE A 51 2.10 5.93 0.80
C ILE A 51 3.09 7.05 0.41
N LEU A 52 3.16 7.38 -0.87
CA LEU A 52 4.05 8.43 -1.38
C LEU A 52 3.69 9.82 -0.85
N ASP A 53 2.40 10.14 -0.80
CA ASP A 53 1.92 11.46 -0.41
C ASP A 53 1.98 11.67 1.12
N ASN A 54 1.67 10.62 1.90
CA ASN A 54 1.47 10.73 3.35
C ASN A 54 2.58 10.10 4.18
N TYR A 55 3.47 9.32 3.58
CA TYR A 55 4.54 8.60 4.29
C TYR A 55 3.98 7.67 5.38
N ALA A 56 2.80 7.11 5.12
CA ALA A 56 2.02 6.26 6.00
C ALA A 56 1.28 5.18 5.19
N ILE A 57 0.94 4.07 5.84
CA ILE A 57 0.06 3.05 5.27
C ILE A 57 -1.39 3.43 5.62
N PRO A 58 -2.35 3.38 4.68
CA PRO A 58 -3.75 3.67 5.00
C PRO A 58 -4.32 2.55 5.87
N ASP A 59 -4.89 2.93 7.02
CA ASP A 59 -5.47 1.97 7.98
C ASP A 59 -6.78 1.35 7.49
N LYS A 60 -7.53 2.08 6.65
CA LYS A 60 -8.84 1.70 6.13
C LYS A 60 -9.08 2.25 4.73
N ILE A 61 -10.02 1.63 4.00
CA ILE A 61 -10.40 2.05 2.64
C ILE A 61 -10.93 3.49 2.61
N ASP A 62 -11.59 3.96 3.67
CA ASP A 62 -12.13 5.32 3.74
C ASP A 62 -11.07 6.40 3.55
N SER A 63 -9.83 6.14 3.99
CA SER A 63 -8.71 7.08 3.82
C SER A 63 -8.34 7.29 2.35
N LEU A 64 -8.78 6.40 1.47
CA LEU A 64 -8.60 6.49 0.02
C LEU A 64 -9.81 7.12 -0.70
N TYR A 65 -10.96 7.29 -0.04
CA TYR A 65 -12.10 7.99 -0.63
C TYR A 65 -11.95 9.51 -0.51
N THR A 66 -11.01 10.05 -1.27
CA THR A 66 -10.78 11.49 -1.41
C THR A 66 -10.59 11.86 -2.87
N SER A 67 -10.73 13.14 -3.21
CA SER A 67 -10.49 13.66 -4.56
C SER A 67 -9.07 13.41 -5.09
N ASN A 68 -8.10 13.17 -4.21
CA ASN A 68 -6.71 12.91 -4.59
C ASN A 68 -6.46 11.43 -4.96
N TYR A 69 -7.41 10.54 -4.68
CA TYR A 69 -7.27 9.10 -4.87
C TYR A 69 -8.50 8.49 -5.59
N LEU A 70 -9.51 7.99 -4.87
CA LEU A 70 -10.64 7.23 -5.42
C LEU A 70 -11.91 8.06 -5.66
N GLY A 71 -11.94 9.33 -5.26
CA GLY A 71 -13.15 10.15 -5.25
C GLY A 71 -14.08 9.82 -4.07
N GLN A 72 -15.39 10.05 -4.23
CA GLN A 72 -16.38 9.74 -3.21
C GLN A 72 -16.79 8.26 -3.27
N SER A 73 -17.01 7.64 -2.11
CA SER A 73 -17.35 6.21 -2.00
C SER A 73 -18.62 5.82 -2.78
N VAL A 74 -19.65 6.67 -2.75
CA VAL A 74 -20.93 6.43 -3.45
C VAL A 74 -20.73 6.35 -4.96
N ASP A 75 -19.91 7.24 -5.51
CA ASP A 75 -19.63 7.28 -6.94
C ASP A 75 -18.72 6.12 -7.36
N PHE A 76 -17.83 5.68 -6.47
CA PHE A 76 -16.84 4.65 -6.75
C PHE A 76 -17.43 3.30 -7.15
N LEU A 77 -18.61 2.94 -6.62
CA LEU A 77 -19.30 1.66 -6.91
C LEU A 77 -20.53 1.81 -7.81
N SER A 78 -20.84 3.03 -8.26
CA SER A 78 -22.11 3.36 -8.94
C SER A 78 -22.35 2.60 -10.26
N ASP A 79 -21.30 2.06 -10.86
CA ASP A 79 -21.30 1.31 -12.11
C ASP A 79 -21.37 -0.21 -11.92
N ILE A 80 -21.44 -0.72 -10.68
CA ILE A 80 -21.57 -2.14 -10.37
C ILE A 80 -22.99 -2.42 -9.89
N THR A 81 -23.68 -3.32 -10.58
CA THR A 81 -25.07 -3.62 -10.23
C THR A 81 -25.15 -4.54 -9.02
N ASP A 82 -26.07 -4.26 -8.09
CA ASP A 82 -26.35 -5.09 -6.91
C ASP A 82 -25.08 -5.52 -6.15
N PHE A 83 -24.13 -4.59 -5.98
CA PHE A 83 -22.82 -4.87 -5.40
C PHE A 83 -22.93 -5.62 -4.07
N SER A 84 -23.83 -5.20 -3.17
CA SER A 84 -24.02 -5.81 -1.85
C SER A 84 -24.48 -7.27 -1.90
N SER A 85 -25.19 -7.68 -2.94
CA SER A 85 -25.70 -9.05 -3.12
C SER A 85 -24.60 -9.99 -3.60
N ASN A 86 -23.78 -9.52 -4.56
CA ASN A 86 -22.83 -10.38 -5.28
C ASN A 86 -21.37 -10.25 -4.78
N PHE A 87 -21.07 -9.16 -4.06
CA PHE A 87 -19.72 -8.83 -3.64
C PHE A 87 -19.64 -8.41 -2.16
N ASN A 88 -18.49 -8.69 -1.55
CA ASN A 88 -18.10 -8.20 -0.24
C ASN A 88 -17.60 -6.75 -0.37
N PRO A 89 -17.83 -5.90 0.64
CA PRO A 89 -17.23 -4.57 0.66
C PRO A 89 -15.70 -4.68 0.66
N PHE A 90 -15.08 -3.71 -0.01
CA PHE A 90 -13.64 -3.52 0.02
C PHE A 90 -13.16 -3.16 1.42
N SER A 91 -12.19 -3.90 1.93
CA SER A 91 -11.49 -3.57 3.17
C SER A 91 -10.00 -3.78 2.96
N ILE A 92 -9.20 -2.85 3.46
CA ILE A 92 -7.74 -2.90 3.36
C ILE A 92 -7.18 -3.45 4.67
N SER A 93 -6.20 -4.32 4.55
CA SER A 93 -5.39 -4.80 5.67
C SER A 93 -3.97 -5.02 5.17
N GLU A 94 -3.01 -4.28 5.72
CA GLU A 94 -1.64 -4.27 5.23
C GLU A 94 -1.59 -3.95 3.72
N ASN A 95 -0.84 -4.71 2.92
CA ASN A 95 -0.76 -4.58 1.46
C ASN A 95 -1.83 -5.43 0.73
N LYS A 96 -3.00 -5.59 1.33
CA LYS A 96 -4.04 -6.50 0.85
C LYS A 96 -5.40 -5.82 0.88
N ILE A 97 -6.28 -6.30 0.03
CA ILE A 97 -7.71 -5.98 0.06
C ILE A 97 -8.54 -7.26 0.19
N SER A 98 -9.74 -7.13 0.73
CA SER A 98 -10.70 -8.22 0.84
C SER A 98 -10.97 -8.91 -0.50
N TYR A 99 -11.20 -10.22 -0.44
CA TYR A 99 -11.71 -10.98 -1.57
C TYR A 99 -13.18 -10.64 -1.80
N SER A 100 -13.49 -10.08 -2.96
CA SER A 100 -14.78 -9.44 -3.20
C SER A 100 -15.87 -10.42 -3.60
N LEU A 101 -15.59 -11.43 -4.43
CA LEU A 101 -16.63 -12.30 -4.98
C LEU A 101 -17.32 -13.15 -3.88
N LYS A 102 -18.65 -13.06 -3.76
CA LYS A 102 -19.46 -13.93 -2.86
C LYS A 102 -20.01 -15.17 -3.55
N LEU A 103 -20.17 -15.10 -4.87
CA LEU A 103 -20.86 -16.13 -5.65
C LEU A 103 -20.10 -17.45 -5.64
N ASN A 104 -20.84 -18.54 -5.44
CA ASN A 104 -20.31 -19.90 -5.43
C ASN A 104 -20.49 -20.57 -6.82
N ASP A 105 -19.94 -19.93 -7.86
CA ASP A 105 -19.89 -20.47 -9.23
C ASP A 105 -18.43 -20.60 -9.67
N ILE A 106 -18.04 -21.79 -10.11
CA ILE A 106 -16.64 -22.13 -10.46
C ILE A 106 -16.14 -21.31 -11.65
N GLN A 107 -17.00 -21.06 -12.64
CA GLN A 107 -16.63 -20.35 -13.86
C GLN A 107 -16.46 -18.84 -13.58
N LEU A 108 -17.38 -18.26 -12.80
CA LEU A 108 -17.27 -16.88 -12.35
C LEU A 108 -16.06 -16.66 -11.44
N LYS A 109 -15.79 -17.62 -10.54
CA LYS A 109 -14.59 -17.62 -9.71
C LYS A 109 -13.33 -17.63 -10.57
N SER A 110 -13.25 -18.54 -11.54
CA SER A 110 -12.10 -18.64 -12.45
C SER A 110 -11.85 -17.33 -13.21
N LEU A 111 -12.91 -16.63 -13.63
CA LEU A 111 -12.78 -15.32 -14.27
C LEU A 111 -12.26 -14.25 -13.30
N TYR A 112 -12.87 -14.16 -12.11
CA TYR A 112 -12.48 -13.19 -11.07
C TYR A 112 -11.03 -13.35 -10.62
N GLU A 113 -10.58 -14.60 -10.53
CA GLU A 113 -9.21 -14.93 -10.14
C GLU A 113 -8.20 -14.88 -11.29
N SER A 114 -8.66 -14.72 -12.54
CA SER A 114 -7.78 -14.64 -13.69
C SER A 114 -6.94 -13.37 -13.70
N ASN A 115 -5.74 -13.45 -14.28
CA ASN A 115 -4.86 -12.29 -14.47
C ASN A 115 -5.27 -11.40 -15.65
N THR A 116 -6.37 -11.71 -16.35
CA THR A 116 -6.77 -11.01 -17.59
C THR A 116 -6.90 -9.49 -17.41
N PHE A 117 -7.43 -9.06 -16.27
CA PHE A 117 -7.65 -7.65 -15.94
C PHE A 117 -6.80 -7.17 -14.75
N ARG A 118 -5.87 -8.00 -14.27
CA ARG A 118 -5.05 -7.70 -13.09
C ARG A 118 -3.62 -7.38 -13.50
N LYS A 119 -3.13 -6.22 -13.09
CA LYS A 119 -1.75 -5.78 -13.33
C LYS A 119 -1.06 -5.43 -12.02
N LYS A 120 -1.77 -4.73 -11.13
CA LYS A 120 -1.30 -4.25 -9.83
C LYS A 120 -1.80 -5.08 -8.66
N THR A 121 -2.68 -6.05 -8.91
CA THR A 121 -3.17 -6.98 -7.91
C THR A 121 -2.89 -8.42 -8.29
N TYR A 122 -2.78 -9.30 -7.30
CA TYR A 122 -2.71 -10.74 -7.52
C TYR A 122 -3.42 -11.51 -6.42
N ILE A 123 -3.87 -12.72 -6.73
CA ILE A 123 -4.53 -13.59 -5.76
C ILE A 123 -3.57 -14.66 -5.28
N ARG A 124 -3.54 -14.84 -3.97
CA ARG A 124 -2.82 -15.93 -3.31
C ARG A 124 -3.55 -16.33 -2.04
N ASP A 125 -3.76 -17.62 -1.83
CA ASP A 125 -4.40 -18.17 -0.61
C ASP A 125 -5.76 -17.49 -0.31
N ASN A 126 -6.59 -17.30 -1.35
CA ASN A 126 -7.88 -16.58 -1.30
C ASN A 126 -7.79 -15.13 -0.78
N LYS A 127 -6.64 -14.47 -0.93
CA LYS A 127 -6.44 -13.06 -0.56
C LYS A 127 -5.95 -12.28 -1.77
N LEU A 128 -6.39 -11.03 -1.89
CA LEU A 128 -5.96 -10.12 -2.93
C LEU A 128 -4.83 -9.23 -2.39
N TYR A 129 -3.67 -9.28 -3.04
CA TYR A 129 -2.48 -8.54 -2.66
C TYR A 129 -2.18 -7.44 -3.66
N PHE A 130 -1.60 -6.33 -3.18
CA PHE A 130 -1.08 -5.26 -4.02
C PHE A 130 0.36 -5.52 -4.46
N ILE A 131 0.65 -5.14 -5.69
CA ILE A 131 1.99 -5.02 -6.25
C ILE A 131 2.35 -3.53 -6.21
N LEU A 132 3.32 -3.16 -5.36
CA LEU A 132 3.90 -1.82 -5.37
C LEU A 132 4.94 -1.76 -6.49
N GLU A 133 4.61 -1.05 -7.56
CA GLU A 133 5.43 -0.90 -8.75
C GLU A 133 6.53 0.15 -8.55
N ASP A 134 6.24 1.22 -7.81
CA ASP A 134 7.25 2.22 -7.51
C ASP A 134 8.21 1.75 -6.40
N GLY A 135 9.50 1.71 -6.75
CA GLY A 135 10.53 1.26 -5.83
C GLY A 135 10.68 2.13 -4.58
N PHE A 136 10.36 3.43 -4.65
CA PHE A 136 10.38 4.30 -3.48
C PHE A 136 9.15 4.08 -2.60
N ALA A 137 7.96 3.92 -3.18
CA ALA A 137 6.77 3.53 -2.43
C ALA A 137 6.97 2.20 -1.68
N LYS A 138 7.57 1.20 -2.34
CA LYS A 138 7.94 -0.07 -1.70
C LYS A 138 8.91 0.12 -0.54
N HIS A 139 9.92 0.96 -0.71
CA HIS A 139 10.87 1.26 0.35
C HIS A 139 10.21 1.94 1.56
N LEU A 140 9.34 2.94 1.32
CA LEU A 140 8.56 3.58 2.37
C LEU A 140 7.68 2.57 3.10
N TYR A 141 6.97 1.70 2.36
CA TYR A 141 6.16 0.64 2.93
C TYR A 141 6.97 -0.26 3.87
N ASP A 142 8.13 -0.75 3.42
CA ASP A 142 9.01 -1.61 4.21
C ASP A 142 9.48 -0.90 5.49
N LEU A 143 9.90 0.37 5.40
CA LEU A 143 10.32 1.15 6.57
C LEU A 143 9.17 1.37 7.57
N ILE A 144 7.98 1.70 7.09
CA ILE A 144 6.79 1.91 7.94
C ILE A 144 6.44 0.62 8.68
N LYS A 145 6.50 -0.54 8.00
CA LYS A 145 6.26 -1.84 8.61
C LYS A 145 7.33 -2.22 9.63
N LEU A 146 8.60 -1.97 9.33
CA LEU A 146 9.71 -2.24 10.27
C LEU A 146 9.59 -1.42 11.55
N ASN A 147 9.16 -0.17 11.45
CA ASN A 147 9.01 0.73 12.60
C ASN A 147 7.69 0.58 13.35
N ASN A 148 6.73 -0.13 12.76
CA ASN A 148 5.34 -0.15 13.22
C ASN A 148 4.74 1.28 13.35
N GLY A 149 5.06 2.16 12.39
CA GLY A 149 4.64 3.56 12.43
C GLY A 149 5.03 4.37 11.20
N GLN A 150 4.29 5.45 10.95
CA GLN A 150 4.53 6.38 9.83
C GLN A 150 5.88 7.11 9.93
N ILE A 151 6.40 7.62 8.82
CA ILE A 151 7.58 8.47 8.80
C ILE A 151 7.15 9.92 9.03
N ILE A 152 7.26 10.35 10.27
CA ILE A 152 6.85 11.70 10.72
C ILE A 152 7.83 12.78 10.25
N ILE A 153 7.41 14.04 10.35
CA ILE A 153 8.34 15.18 10.24
C ILE A 153 9.30 15.13 11.44
N CYS A 154 10.60 15.32 11.20
CA CYS A 154 11.59 15.26 12.27
C CYS A 154 11.29 16.30 13.36
N PRO A 155 11.16 15.89 14.64
CA PRO A 155 10.95 16.82 15.74
C PRO A 155 12.04 17.88 15.82
N ASN A 156 11.64 19.09 16.21
CA ASN A 156 12.55 20.19 16.52
C ASN A 156 12.94 20.16 18.00
N SER A 157 13.56 19.06 18.42
CA SER A 157 13.95 18.80 19.81
C SER A 157 15.13 17.82 19.87
N ILE A 158 15.68 17.63 21.07
CA ILE A 158 16.65 16.55 21.35
C ILE A 158 15.95 15.21 21.16
N ILE A 159 16.60 14.29 20.44
CA ILE A 159 16.10 12.94 20.18
C ILE A 159 17.18 11.97 20.65
N THR A 160 16.92 11.27 21.75
CA THR A 160 17.86 10.29 22.34
C THR A 160 17.55 8.86 21.92
N VAL A 161 16.28 8.56 21.61
CA VAL A 161 15.84 7.28 21.06
C VAL A 161 15.82 7.40 19.53
N PRO A 162 16.51 6.54 18.78
CA PRO A 162 16.52 6.60 17.32
C PRO A 162 15.12 6.56 16.71
N ILE A 163 14.82 7.48 15.80
CA ILE A 163 13.54 7.50 15.06
C ILE A 163 13.78 7.56 13.56
N ASN A 164 12.78 7.18 12.77
CA ASN A 164 12.77 7.49 11.34
C ASN A 164 11.84 8.69 11.12
N CYS A 165 12.34 9.67 10.38
CA CYS A 165 11.62 10.89 10.13
C CYS A 165 12.08 11.56 8.83
N ARG A 166 11.33 12.55 8.39
CA ARG A 166 11.64 13.35 7.20
C ARG A 166 11.85 14.81 7.54
N ASP A 167 12.78 15.45 6.87
CA ASP A 167 13.04 16.88 7.00
C ASP A 167 13.71 17.42 5.72
N ASN A 168 13.25 18.56 5.21
CA ASN A 168 13.79 19.21 3.99
C ASN A 168 14.08 18.24 2.83
N ASN A 169 13.08 17.44 2.43
CA ASN A 169 13.17 16.41 1.38
C ASN A 169 14.20 15.30 1.62
N HIS A 170 14.71 15.19 2.86
CA HIS A 170 15.54 14.07 3.29
C HIS A 170 14.74 13.10 4.14
N ILE A 171 15.04 11.82 3.99
CA ILE A 171 14.59 10.77 4.90
C ILE A 171 15.77 10.39 5.77
N TYR A 172 15.52 10.38 7.08
CA TYR A 172 16.46 9.91 8.09
C TYR A 172 15.94 8.61 8.70
N ILE A 173 16.85 7.66 8.89
CA ILE A 173 16.58 6.36 9.51
C ILE A 173 17.47 6.22 10.73
N GLY A 174 16.87 5.93 11.89
CA GLY A 174 17.57 5.80 13.16
C GLY A 174 18.23 7.09 13.61
N LEU A 175 17.60 8.24 13.36
CA LEU A 175 18.09 9.57 13.73
C LEU A 175 18.08 9.78 15.24
N THR A 176 19.19 10.28 15.77
CA THR A 176 19.25 11.00 17.04
C THR A 176 19.65 12.45 16.79
N LYS A 177 19.20 13.37 17.64
CA LYS A 177 19.53 14.80 17.57
C LYS A 177 20.09 15.27 18.90
N LYS A 178 21.06 16.17 18.84
CA LYS A 178 21.60 16.89 19.99
C LYS A 178 21.39 18.39 19.85
N SER A 179 21.48 19.10 20.97
CA SER A 179 21.51 20.56 20.95
C SER A 179 22.91 21.06 20.60
N ASP A 180 22.98 22.06 19.73
CA ASP A 180 24.16 22.85 19.41
C ASP A 180 23.87 24.32 19.77
N GLY A 181 23.63 24.55 21.07
CA GLY A 181 23.22 25.85 21.59
C GLY A 181 21.76 26.18 21.24
N THR A 182 21.54 26.85 20.12
CA THR A 182 20.21 27.32 19.69
C THR A 182 19.52 26.39 18.70
N ASN A 183 20.25 25.44 18.11
CA ASN A 183 19.75 24.56 17.05
C ASN A 183 19.76 23.09 17.49
N PHE A 184 18.87 22.27 16.92
CA PHE A 184 18.89 20.82 17.07
C PHE A 184 19.45 20.18 15.81
N ILE A 185 20.65 19.62 15.90
CA ILE A 185 21.37 19.04 14.76
C ILE A 185 21.37 17.50 14.84
N PRO A 186 21.43 16.80 13.69
CA PRO A 186 21.68 15.36 13.66
C PRO A 186 22.95 14.99 14.44
N ASP A 187 22.85 14.00 15.32
CA ASP A 187 23.99 13.44 16.06
C ASP A 187 24.42 12.10 15.47
N LYS A 188 23.48 11.15 15.35
CA LYS A 188 23.71 9.84 14.72
C LYS A 188 22.53 9.48 13.83
N TYR A 189 22.81 8.67 12.82
CA TYR A 189 21.81 8.07 11.94
C TYR A 189 22.36 6.77 11.36
N LEU A 190 21.48 5.87 10.94
CA LEU A 190 21.83 4.67 10.19
C LEU A 190 21.97 4.99 8.71
N ILE A 191 20.98 5.71 8.17
CA ILE A 191 20.85 6.04 6.76
C ILE A 191 20.22 7.43 6.66
N ILE A 192 20.72 8.26 5.73
CA ILE A 192 20.09 9.51 5.32
C ILE A 192 20.21 9.65 3.79
N TYR A 193 19.14 10.08 3.14
CA TYR A 193 19.17 10.40 1.71
C TYR A 193 18.13 11.47 1.37
N HIS A 194 18.41 12.24 0.31
CA HIS A 194 17.39 13.05 -0.35
C HIS A 194 16.47 12.14 -1.16
N ILE A 195 15.15 12.36 -1.13
CA ILE A 195 14.15 11.49 -1.75
C ILE A 195 14.49 11.16 -3.22
N ASP A 196 14.84 12.17 -4.02
CA ASP A 196 15.20 12.00 -5.44
C ASP A 196 16.46 11.15 -5.69
N LYS A 197 17.27 10.93 -4.65
CA LYS A 197 18.51 10.14 -4.71
C LYS A 197 18.32 8.71 -4.20
N PHE A 198 17.12 8.32 -3.80
CA PHE A 198 16.86 6.97 -3.29
C PHE A 198 17.27 5.85 -4.27
N LYS A 199 17.00 6.01 -5.58
CA LYS A 199 17.31 4.97 -6.59
C LYS A 199 18.78 4.99 -7.02
N THR A 200 19.40 6.16 -7.09
CA THR A 200 20.70 6.36 -7.77
C THR A 200 21.84 6.76 -6.83
N GLY A 201 21.53 7.20 -5.62
CA GLY A 201 22.47 7.79 -4.68
C GLY A 201 22.82 9.25 -5.00
N PRO A 202 23.59 9.92 -4.12
CA PRO A 202 24.23 9.34 -2.94
C PRO A 202 23.26 9.14 -1.78
N ILE A 203 23.34 7.96 -1.14
CA ILE A 203 22.72 7.68 0.16
C ILE A 203 23.86 7.66 1.20
N ILE A 204 23.74 8.44 2.26
CA ILE A 204 24.75 8.46 3.32
C ILE A 204 24.39 7.42 4.38
N ILE A 205 25.35 6.63 4.82
CA ILE A 205 25.18 5.55 5.79
C ILE A 205 26.12 5.73 6.98
N THR A 206 25.80 5.07 8.10
CA THR A 206 26.67 5.03 9.27
C THR A 206 28.06 4.45 8.94
N ASN A 207 29.09 4.88 9.68
CA ASN A 207 30.43 4.29 9.60
C ASN A 207 30.53 2.91 10.26
N ASP A 208 29.50 2.48 10.99
CA ASP A 208 29.47 1.18 11.67
C ASP A 208 29.13 0.04 10.69
N ILE A 209 30.17 -0.59 10.15
CA ILE A 209 30.06 -1.65 9.14
C ILE A 209 29.29 -2.87 9.67
N LEU A 210 29.34 -3.14 10.99
CA LEU A 210 28.61 -4.27 11.58
C LEU A 210 27.10 -4.11 11.41
N LYS A 211 26.60 -2.87 11.37
CA LYS A 211 25.18 -2.57 11.19
C LYS A 211 24.66 -2.89 9.80
N TYR A 212 25.54 -2.99 8.79
CA TYR A 212 25.13 -3.22 7.41
C TYR A 212 24.45 -4.58 7.21
N SER A 213 24.76 -5.56 8.06
CA SER A 213 24.18 -6.91 8.04
C SER A 213 23.17 -7.17 9.16
N THR A 214 23.22 -6.42 10.26
CA THR A 214 22.33 -6.64 11.42
C THR A 214 21.08 -5.75 11.41
N GLU A 215 21.13 -4.56 10.82
CA GLU A 215 19.99 -3.64 10.79
C GLU A 215 19.12 -3.88 9.55
N SER A 216 17.87 -4.25 9.78
CA SER A 216 16.90 -4.59 8.72
C SER A 216 16.59 -3.43 7.78
N ALA A 217 16.81 -2.19 8.21
CA ALA A 217 16.64 -1.01 7.37
C ALA A 217 17.49 -1.06 6.09
N PHE A 218 18.68 -1.67 6.12
CA PHE A 218 19.53 -1.82 4.92
C PHE A 218 18.97 -2.82 3.90
N ASN A 219 18.01 -3.67 4.27
CA ASN A 219 17.36 -4.60 3.34
C ASN A 219 16.40 -3.88 2.39
N SER A 220 15.87 -2.73 2.81
CA SER A 220 14.94 -1.92 2.02
C SER A 220 15.65 -1.04 0.97
N ILE A 221 16.99 -0.95 1.00
CA ILE A 221 17.77 -0.19 0.03
C ILE A 221 17.82 -0.92 -1.33
N PRO A 222 17.64 -0.23 -2.47
CA PRO A 222 17.73 -0.81 -3.79
C PRO A 222 19.10 -1.42 -4.08
N LYS A 223 19.10 -2.60 -4.68
CA LYS A 223 20.30 -3.19 -5.27
C LYS A 223 20.83 -2.26 -6.36
N GLY A 224 22.14 -2.06 -6.41
CA GLY A 224 22.81 -1.13 -7.31
C GLY A 224 22.92 0.31 -6.79
N ALA A 225 22.29 0.64 -5.65
CA ALA A 225 22.40 1.99 -5.08
C ALA A 225 23.83 2.29 -4.60
N LEU A 226 24.29 3.51 -4.89
CA LEU A 226 25.56 4.04 -4.40
C LEU A 226 25.38 4.61 -3.00
N LEU A 227 26.17 4.07 -2.06
CA LEU A 227 26.15 4.47 -0.66
C LEU A 227 27.49 5.11 -0.31
N TYR A 228 27.48 6.06 0.62
CA TYR A 228 28.67 6.73 1.12
C TYR A 228 28.63 6.73 2.64
N ASN A 229 29.71 6.31 3.30
CA ASN A 229 29.77 6.50 4.75
C ASN A 229 30.11 7.97 5.10
N ALA A 230 30.07 8.33 6.38
CA ALA A 230 30.33 9.71 6.82
C ALA A 230 31.78 10.17 6.53
N ASN A 231 32.70 9.24 6.25
CA ASN A 231 34.08 9.55 5.84
C ASN A 231 34.22 9.68 4.30
N GLY A 232 33.13 9.57 3.55
CA GLY A 232 33.13 9.65 2.08
C GLY A 232 33.57 8.36 1.38
N VAL A 233 33.75 7.25 2.09
CA VAL A 233 34.07 5.96 1.46
C VAL A 233 32.85 5.48 0.69
N LYS A 234 33.06 5.07 -0.56
CA LYS A 234 32.03 4.62 -1.47
C LYS A 234 31.72 3.14 -1.26
N HIS A 235 30.43 2.80 -1.26
CA HIS A 235 29.93 1.43 -1.19
C HIS A 235 28.84 1.19 -2.25
N LEU A 236 28.58 -0.07 -2.55
CA LEU A 236 27.53 -0.54 -3.45
C LEU A 236 26.61 -1.52 -2.72
N LYS A 237 25.29 -1.33 -2.82
CA LYS A 237 24.32 -2.33 -2.38
C LYS A 237 24.26 -3.48 -3.40
N THR A 238 24.70 -4.67 -3.03
CA THR A 238 24.63 -5.88 -3.87
C THR A 238 23.47 -6.79 -3.45
N VAL A 239 23.34 -7.94 -4.12
CA VAL A 239 22.36 -8.97 -3.72
C VAL A 239 22.72 -9.57 -2.36
N SER A 240 24.02 -9.66 -2.05
CA SER A 240 24.56 -10.34 -0.87
C SER A 240 24.78 -9.40 0.32
N GLY A 241 24.87 -8.08 0.10
CA GLY A 241 25.15 -7.15 1.18
C GLY A 241 25.51 -5.74 0.70
N ILE A 242 26.34 -5.06 1.48
CA ILE A 242 26.91 -3.76 1.15
C ILE A 242 28.42 -3.94 1.02
N GLU A 243 28.98 -3.64 -0.14
CA GLU A 243 30.38 -3.87 -0.47
C GLU A 243 31.12 -2.54 -0.67
N ILE A 244 32.38 -2.47 -0.24
CA ILE A 244 33.22 -1.28 -0.44
C ILE A 244 33.68 -1.23 -1.89
N LEU A 245 33.48 -0.09 -2.55
CA LEU A 245 34.04 0.20 -3.87
C LEU A 245 35.40 0.88 -3.69
N LYS A 246 36.47 0.15 -4.02
CA LYS A 246 37.84 0.67 -4.07
C LYS A 246 38.13 1.35 -5.40
#